data_AF-M0FB44-F1
#
_entry.id   AF-M0FB44-F1
#
_cell.length_a   1.000
_cell.length_b   1.000
_cell.length_c   1.000
_cell.angle_alpha   90.00
_cell.angle_beta   90.00
_cell.angle_gamma   90.00
#
_symmetry.space_group_name_H-M   'P 1'
#
loop_
_entity.id
_entity.type
_entity.pdbx_description
1 polymer ?
#
loop_
_entity_poly.entity_id
_entity_poly.type
_entity_poly.pdbx_seq_one_letter_code
_entity_poly.pdbx_strand_id
1 'polypeptide(L)' 'MDVLSRYTLAFALMALSLPAISYGASAGVAVAWGVGLAMLFVGGLVPPAVRFAAADPDAI' A
#
# COMPACT_ATOMS: atom_id res chain seq x y z
N MET A 1 8.68 -11.43 8.28
CA MET A 1 7.24 -11.38 7.97
C MET A 1 6.93 -12.42 6.91
N ASP A 2 6.00 -13.32 7.21
CA ASP A 2 5.46 -14.30 6.26
C ASP A 2 4.65 -13.61 5.14
N VAL A 3 4.32 -14.34 4.07
CA VAL A 3 3.60 -13.81 2.91
C VAL A 3 2.20 -13.31 3.26
N LEU A 4 1.49 -14.02 4.15
CA LEU A 4 0.16 -13.63 4.59
C LEU A 4 0.23 -12.29 5.34
N SER A 5 1.18 -12.12 6.26
CA SER A 5 1.43 -10.86 6.96
C SER A 5 1.72 -9.69 6.01
N ARG A 6 2.45 -9.90 4.91
CA ARG A 6 2.71 -8.86 3.90
C ARG A 6 1.42 -8.44 3.19
N TYR A 7 0.58 -9.39 2.80
CA TYR A 7 -0.70 -9.09 2.15
C TYR A 7 -1.72 -8.48 3.11
N THR A 8 -1.75 -8.90 4.37
CA THR A 8 -2.58 -8.27 5.40
C THR A 8 -2.18 -6.82 5.62
N LEU A 9 -0.88 -6.52 5.69
CA LEU A 9 -0.38 -5.15 5.77
C LEU A 9 -0.76 -4.33 4.54
N ALA A 10 -0.55 -4.89 3.34
CA ALA A 10 -0.91 -4.24 2.08
C ALA A 10 -2.40 -3.88 2.03
N PHE A 11 -3.25 -4.84 2.43
CA PHE A 11 -4.69 -4.64 2.53
C PHE A 11 -5.05 -3.52 3.52
N ALA A 12 -4.46 -3.55 4.72
CA ALA A 12 -4.72 -2.52 5.72
C ALA A 12 -4.31 -1.11 5.23
N LEU A 13 -3.15 -0.98 4.58
CA LEU A 13 -2.69 0.28 3.99
C LEU A 13 -3.65 0.79 2.91
N MET A 14 -4.09 -0.09 2.01
CA MET A 14 -5.06 0.28 0.97
C MET A 14 -6.43 0.63 1.57
N ALA A 15 -6.92 -0.12 2.55
CA ALA A 15 -8.19 0.14 3.21
C ALA A 15 -8.19 1.48 3.96
N LEU A 16 -7.09 1.84 4.62
CA LEU A 16 -6.93 3.12 5.34
C LEU A 16 -6.63 4.31 4.42
N SER A 17 -6.09 4.06 3.23
CA SER A 17 -5.76 5.14 2.29
C SER A 17 -6.96 5.97 1.88
N LEU A 18 -8.10 5.33 1.57
CA LEU A 18 -9.31 6.01 1.11
C LEU A 18 -9.90 6.98 2.14
N PRO A 19 -10.14 6.57 3.40
CA PRO A 19 -10.61 7.50 4.42
C PRO A 19 -9.59 8.59 4.74
N ALA A 20 -8.28 8.30 4.71
CA ALA A 20 -7.24 9.32 4.91
C ALA A 20 -7.22 10.38 3.79
N ILE A 21 -7.32 9.94 2.52
CA ILE A 21 -7.44 10.83 1.35
C ILE A 21 -8.71 11.67 1.45
N SER A 22 -9.84 11.04 1.71
CA SER A 22 -11.14 11.72 1.80
C SER A 22 -11.13 12.76 2.92
N TYR A 23 -10.69 12.40 4.12
CA TYR A 23 -10.61 13.34 5.24
C TYR A 23 -9.65 14.50 4.93
N GLY A 24 -8.45 14.22 4.43
CA GLY A 24 -7.47 15.26 4.12
C GLY A 24 -7.94 16.22 3.03
N ALA A 25 -8.62 15.70 1.99
CA ALA A 25 -9.19 16.51 0.93
C ALA A 25 -10.35 17.38 1.43
N SER A 26 -11.26 16.84 2.25
CA SER A 26 -12.41 17.58 2.79
C SER A 26 -12.03 18.60 3.86
N ALA A 27 -11.03 18.31 4.69
CA ALA A 27 -10.57 19.19 5.76
C ALA A 27 -9.51 20.22 5.30
N GLY A 28 -9.06 20.18 4.05
CA GLY A 28 -7.98 21.03 3.54
C GLY A 28 -6.60 20.72 4.15
N VAL A 29 -6.44 19.54 4.75
CA VAL A 29 -5.20 19.12 5.41
C VAL A 29 -4.30 18.40 4.39
N ALA A 30 -3.38 19.15 3.79
CA ALA A 30 -2.53 18.65 2.71
C ALA A 30 -1.76 17.36 3.05
N VAL A 31 -1.24 17.32 4.27
CA VAL A 31 -0.47 16.17 4.78
C VAL A 31 -1.33 14.91 4.87
N ALA A 32 -2.59 15.03 5.28
CA ALA A 32 -3.45 13.86 5.50
C ALA A 32 -3.78 13.14 4.19
N TRP A 33 -4.11 13.88 3.11
CA TRP A 33 -4.37 13.24 1.83
C TRP A 33 -3.09 12.76 1.13
N GLY A 34 -1.96 13.45 1.35
CA GLY A 34 -0.64 13.00 0.90
C GLY A 34 -0.23 11.66 1.55
N VAL A 35 -0.43 11.52 2.87
CA VAL A 35 -0.17 10.26 3.59
C VAL A 35 -1.06 9.14 3.07
N GLY A 36 -2.35 9.42 2.84
CA GLY A 36 -3.26 8.44 2.26
C GLY A 36 -2.82 7.97 0.86
N LEU A 37 -2.34 8.87 -0.01
CA LEU A 37 -1.76 8.48 -1.30
C LEU A 37 -0.50 7.63 -1.14
N ALA A 38 0.38 7.96 -0.20
CA ALA A 38 1.57 7.15 0.08
C ALA A 38 1.20 5.75 0.57
N MET A 39 0.19 5.63 1.44
CA MET A 39 -0.34 4.33 1.89
C MET A 39 -0.90 3.53 0.72
N LEU A 40 -1.67 4.15 -0.18
CA LEU A 40 -2.20 3.50 -1.37
C LEU A 40 -1.08 3.01 -2.28
N PHE A 41 -0.08 3.84 -2.52
CA PHE A 41 1.07 3.50 -3.36
C PHE A 41 1.85 2.31 -2.80
N VAL A 42 2.22 2.36 -1.52
CA VAL A 42 2.96 1.27 -0.85
C VAL A 42 2.11 0.00 -0.79
N GLY A 43 0.85 0.10 -0.36
CA GLY A 43 -0.07 -1.04 -0.26
C GLY A 43 -0.32 -1.70 -1.62
N GLY A 44 -0.45 -0.91 -2.69
CA GLY A 44 -0.62 -1.42 -4.06
C GLY A 44 0.65 -2.07 -4.64
N LEU A 45 1.83 -1.65 -4.17
CA LEU A 45 3.12 -2.17 -4.66
C LEU A 45 3.56 -3.47 -3.97
N VAL A 46 3.05 -3.76 -2.78
CA VAL A 46 3.41 -4.99 -2.04
C VAL A 46 3.01 -6.27 -2.78
N PRO A 47 1.76 -6.45 -3.28
CA PRO A 47 1.39 -7.65 -4.04
C PRO A 47 2.27 -7.95 -5.27
N PRO A 48 2.53 -7.00 -6.19
CA PRO A 48 3.41 -7.25 -7.33
C PRO A 48 4.86 -7.48 -6.90
N ALA A 49 5.38 -6.77 -5.89
CA ALA A 49 6.74 -6.99 -5.40
C ALA A 49 6.94 -8.39 -4.82
N VAL A 50 5.96 -8.90 -4.06
CA VAL A 50 6.00 -10.27 -3.53
C VAL A 50 5.93 -11.31 -4.65
N ARG A 51 5.11 -11.08 -5.69
CA ARG A 51 5.02 -11.97 -6.86
C ARG A 51 6.31 -11.98 -7.67
N PHE A 52 6.91 -10.81 -7.89
CA PHE A 52 8.17 -10.67 -8.62
C PHE A 52 9.32 -11.33 -7.86
N ALA A 53 9.44 -11.11 -6.55
CA ALA A 53 10.49 -11.73 -5.74
C ALA A 53 10.29 -13.24 -5.53
N ALA A 54 9.09 -13.76 -5.78
CA ALA A 54 8.80 -15.20 -5.75
C ALA A 54 8.99 -15.88 -7.13
N ALA A 55 9.13 -15.11 -8.21
CA ALA A 55 9.54 -15.64 -9.50
C ALA A 55 11.04 -16.00 -9.43
N ASP A 56 11.40 -17.15 -10.01
CA ASP A 56 12.72 -17.79 -9.87
C ASP A 56 13.88 -16.79 -10.06
N PRO A 57 14.83 -16.67 -9.10
CA PRO A 57 15.99 -15.80 -9.24
C PRO A 57 16.96 -16.28 -10.34
N ASP A 58 16.83 -17.53 -10.78
CA ASP A 58 17.68 -18.17 -11.79
C ASP A 58 17.05 -18.18 -13.21
N ALA A 59 15.92 -17.51 -13.42
CA ALA A 59 15.20 -17.49 -14.71
C ALA A 59 15.77 -16.51 -15.77
N ILE A 60 17.05 -16.10 -15.65
CA ILE A 60 17.76 -15.27 -16.65
C ILE A 60 18.99 -16.01 -17.16
#